data_AF-A0A6A3QLQ3-F1
#
_entry.id   AF-A0A6A3QLQ3-F1
#
_cell.length_a   1.000
_cell.length_b   1.000
_cell.length_c   1.000
_cell.angle_alpha   90.00
_cell.angle_beta   90.00
_cell.angle_gamma   90.00
#
_symmetry.space_group_name_H-M   'P 1'
#
loop_
_entity.id
_entity.type
_entity.pdbx_description
1 polymer ?
#
loop_
_entity_poly.entity_id
_entity_poly.type
_entity_poly.pdbx_seq_one_letter_code
_entity_poly.pdbx_strand_id
1 'polypeptide(L)'
;MGRIQFALAAALAFVAKDASAFNVGSAAGLAAGTTGGDGGEVVYPTSTSELIAYLNDTEPLVIVLNQTFDFRGTEGTTTELGCRPQNMRKCLALNNGFKGQDVIIGSGGMNNTGGCTNGTETTVTYDNAAQKRLNVKGNKTRRV
;
A
#
# COMPACT_ATOMS: atom_id res chain seq x y z
N MET A 1 -9.31 -54.24 -34.47
CA MET A 1 -9.15 -53.86 -33.05
C MET A 1 -7.68 -53.57 -32.75
N GLY A 2 -7.38 -52.48 -32.03
CA GLY A 2 -6.23 -52.50 -31.11
C GLY A 2 -5.16 -51.41 -31.16
N ARG A 3 -5.12 -50.45 -32.11
CA ARG A 3 -4.00 -49.48 -32.16
C ARG A 3 -4.36 -48.00 -32.37
N ILE A 4 -5.63 -47.66 -32.54
CA ILE A 4 -6.08 -46.27 -32.76
C ILE A 4 -6.78 -45.67 -31.51
N GLN A 5 -7.04 -46.50 -30.48
CA GLN A 5 -7.71 -46.06 -29.25
C GLN A 5 -6.77 -45.58 -28.13
N PHE A 6 -5.45 -45.62 -28.32
CA PHE A 6 -4.49 -45.16 -27.31
C PHE A 6 -3.94 -43.74 -27.55
N ALA A 7 -4.42 -43.04 -28.58
CA ALA A 7 -4.01 -41.66 -28.85
C ALA A 7 -4.95 -40.59 -28.25
N LEU A 8 -6.10 -40.98 -27.68
CA LEU A 8 -7.10 -40.04 -27.14
C LEU A 8 -7.03 -39.82 -25.61
N ALA A 9 -6.05 -40.41 -24.91
CA ALA A 9 -6.00 -40.41 -23.45
C ALA A 9 -4.77 -39.68 -22.86
N ALA A 10 -4.19 -38.71 -23.59
CA ALA A 10 -3.05 -37.92 -23.12
C ALA A 10 -3.26 -36.40 -23.29
N ALA A 11 -4.52 -35.94 -23.19
CA ALA A 11 -4.85 -34.51 -23.15
C ALA A 11 -5.49 -34.10 -21.80
N LEU A 12 -5.08 -34.76 -20.71
CA LEU A 12 -5.35 -34.29 -19.35
C LEU A 12 -4.06 -33.71 -18.76
N ALA A 13 -4.20 -32.52 -18.17
CA ALA A 13 -3.26 -31.84 -17.27
C ALA A 13 -2.28 -30.81 -17.87
N PHE A 14 -2.79 -29.80 -18.56
CA PHE A 14 -2.24 -28.44 -18.61
C PHE A 14 -3.46 -27.54 -18.87
N VAL A 15 -3.98 -26.66 -18.00
CA VAL A 15 -3.39 -25.74 -17.04
C VAL A 15 -4.49 -25.44 -16.00
N ALA A 16 -4.41 -26.01 -14.80
CA ALA A 16 -5.05 -25.37 -13.65
C ALA A 16 -3.95 -24.55 -12.99
N LYS A 17 -3.79 -23.28 -13.38
CA LYS A 17 -2.95 -22.37 -12.60
C LYS A 17 -3.62 -22.26 -11.23
N ASP A 18 -2.86 -22.56 -10.19
CA ASP A 18 -3.28 -22.54 -8.80
C ASP A 18 -4.10 -21.28 -8.46
N ALA A 19 -5.43 -21.41 -8.45
CA ALA A 19 -6.35 -20.39 -7.94
C ALA A 19 -6.36 -20.33 -6.40
N SER A 20 -5.54 -21.15 -5.73
CA SER A 20 -5.47 -21.29 -4.28
C SER A 20 -4.89 -20.05 -3.58
N ALA A 21 -4.05 -19.26 -4.23
CA ALA A 21 -3.57 -17.98 -3.71
C ALA A 21 -4.66 -16.87 -3.71
N PHE A 22 -5.78 -17.10 -4.39
CA PHE A 22 -6.81 -16.09 -4.68
C PHE A 22 -8.14 -16.30 -3.95
N ASN A 23 -8.37 -17.44 -3.31
CA ASN A 23 -9.64 -17.70 -2.64
C ASN A 23 -9.64 -17.03 -1.25
N VAL A 24 -10.17 -15.80 -1.18
CA VAL A 24 -10.51 -15.17 0.11
C VAL A 24 -11.94 -15.56 0.40
N GLY A 25 -12.23 -15.89 1.66
CA GLY A 25 -13.62 -15.91 2.11
C GLY A 25 -14.28 -14.55 1.87
N SER A 26 -15.61 -14.53 1.86
CA SER A 26 -16.38 -13.30 1.67
C SER A 26 -16.13 -12.30 2.80
N ALA A 27 -16.05 -11.00 2.46
CA ALA A 27 -16.01 -9.96 3.48
C ALA A 27 -17.26 -10.04 4.37
N ALA A 28 -17.08 -9.81 5.68
CA ALA A 28 -18.17 -9.78 6.65
C ALA A 28 -18.59 -8.35 7.00
N GLY A 29 -19.72 -8.20 7.70
CA GLY A 29 -20.19 -6.92 8.24
C GLY A 29 -20.70 -5.96 7.15
N LEU A 30 -20.48 -4.66 7.34
CA LEU A 30 -21.00 -3.60 6.45
C LEU A 30 -20.46 -3.68 5.02
N ALA A 31 -19.31 -4.31 4.81
CA ALA A 31 -18.70 -4.49 3.48
C ALA A 31 -19.00 -5.87 2.87
N ALA A 32 -19.92 -6.64 3.45
CA ALA A 32 -20.33 -7.92 2.88
C ALA A 32 -20.85 -7.76 1.46
N GLY A 33 -20.42 -8.65 0.57
CA GLY A 33 -20.73 -8.58 -0.86
C GLY A 33 -19.76 -7.75 -1.69
N THR A 34 -18.70 -7.17 -1.11
CA THR A 34 -17.63 -6.56 -1.92
C THR A 34 -16.93 -7.62 -2.77
N THR A 35 -16.71 -7.30 -4.05
CA THR A 35 -16.07 -8.18 -5.03
C THR A 35 -14.64 -7.75 -5.37
N GLY A 36 -14.28 -6.49 -5.08
CA GLY A 36 -12.98 -5.94 -5.49
C GLY A 36 -12.80 -6.06 -7.00
N GLY A 37 -11.65 -6.61 -7.43
CA GLY A 37 -11.34 -6.89 -8.82
C GLY A 37 -11.75 -8.29 -9.32
N ASP A 38 -12.71 -8.96 -8.66
CA ASP A 38 -13.18 -10.28 -9.10
C ASP A 38 -13.67 -10.27 -10.56
N GLY A 39 -13.38 -11.35 -11.29
CA GLY A 39 -13.57 -11.44 -12.74
C GLY A 39 -12.59 -10.62 -13.60
N GLY A 40 -11.72 -9.82 -12.96
CA GLY A 40 -10.68 -9.03 -13.63
C GLY A 40 -9.40 -9.81 -13.94
N GLU A 41 -8.52 -9.20 -14.71
CA GLU A 41 -7.20 -9.77 -15.03
C GLU A 41 -6.30 -9.81 -13.78
N VAL A 42 -5.53 -10.89 -13.64
CA VAL A 42 -4.49 -11.01 -12.61
C VAL A 42 -3.18 -10.43 -13.15
N VAL A 43 -2.71 -9.36 -12.53
CA VAL A 43 -1.51 -8.63 -12.95
C VAL A 43 -0.43 -8.64 -11.88
N TYR A 44 0.83 -8.63 -12.32
CA TYR A 44 2.03 -8.70 -11.49
C TYR A 44 2.92 -7.50 -11.83
N PRO A 45 2.72 -6.33 -11.21
CA PRO A 45 3.59 -5.19 -11.46
C PRO A 45 5.04 -5.56 -11.18
N THR A 46 5.95 -5.06 -12.01
CA THR A 46 7.40 -5.25 -11.89
C THR A 46 8.11 -3.97 -11.46
N SER A 47 7.40 -2.84 -11.49
CA SER A 47 7.89 -1.51 -11.12
C SER A 47 6.86 -0.70 -10.33
N THR A 48 7.32 0.35 -9.62
CA THR A 48 6.44 1.31 -8.93
C THR A 48 5.51 2.05 -9.89
N SER A 49 5.96 2.34 -11.11
CA SER A 49 5.15 2.93 -12.17
C SER A 49 4.01 2.03 -12.65
N GLU A 50 4.28 0.74 -12.85
CA GLU A 50 3.23 -0.23 -13.21
C GLU A 50 2.22 -0.40 -12.08
N LEU A 51 2.70 -0.46 -10.83
CA LEU A 51 1.80 -0.51 -9.68
C LEU A 51 0.88 0.72 -9.62
N ILE A 52 1.42 1.93 -9.83
CA ILE A 52 0.62 3.16 -9.92
C ILE A 52 -0.40 3.07 -11.05
N ALA A 53 0.01 2.58 -12.23
CA ALA A 53 -0.86 2.46 -13.39
C ALA A 53 -2.03 1.51 -13.11
N TYR A 54 -1.77 0.30 -12.61
CA TYR A 54 -2.81 -0.67 -12.29
C TYR A 54 -3.77 -0.18 -11.20
N LEU A 55 -3.27 0.51 -10.17
CA LEU A 55 -4.15 1.06 -9.13
C LEU A 55 -5.05 2.20 -9.67
N ASN A 56 -4.58 2.94 -10.67
CA ASN A 56 -5.33 4.01 -11.33
C ASN A 56 -6.20 3.55 -12.51
N ASP A 57 -6.14 2.28 -12.89
CA ASP A 57 -6.94 1.73 -13.98
C ASP A 57 -8.44 1.72 -13.61
N THR A 58 -9.31 1.84 -14.59
CA THR A 58 -10.77 1.72 -14.41
C THR A 58 -11.28 0.28 -14.52
N GLU A 59 -10.54 -0.60 -15.17
CA GLU A 59 -10.89 -2.00 -15.34
C GLU A 59 -10.77 -2.78 -14.00
N PRO A 60 -11.58 -3.83 -13.80
CA PRO A 60 -11.40 -4.76 -12.69
C PRO A 60 -10.03 -5.43 -12.76
N LEU A 61 -9.24 -5.36 -11.68
CA LEU A 61 -7.91 -5.98 -11.61
C LEU A 61 -7.65 -6.66 -10.27
N VAL A 62 -6.98 -7.81 -10.35
CA VAL A 62 -6.35 -8.48 -9.21
C VAL A 62 -4.84 -8.27 -9.28
N ILE A 63 -4.34 -7.35 -8.47
CA ILE A 63 -2.95 -6.90 -8.46
C ILE A 63 -2.17 -7.70 -7.41
N VAL A 64 -1.20 -8.51 -7.83
CA VAL A 64 -0.39 -9.35 -6.96
C VAL A 64 0.98 -8.71 -6.72
N LEU A 65 1.29 -8.42 -5.46
CA LEU A 65 2.56 -7.85 -5.04
C LEU A 65 3.49 -8.96 -4.56
N ASN A 66 4.28 -9.53 -5.48
CA ASN A 66 5.25 -10.59 -5.18
C ASN A 66 6.66 -10.07 -4.85
N GLN A 67 6.82 -8.75 -4.72
CA GLN A 67 8.08 -8.08 -4.43
C GLN A 67 7.85 -6.77 -3.66
N THR A 68 8.92 -6.20 -3.10
CA THR A 68 8.87 -4.90 -2.44
C THR A 68 8.85 -3.77 -3.47
N PHE A 69 7.87 -2.88 -3.35
CA PHE A 69 7.80 -1.63 -4.11
C PHE A 69 8.23 -0.49 -3.18
N ASP A 70 9.46 -0.03 -3.34
CA ASP A 70 10.02 1.07 -2.55
C ASP A 70 9.80 2.41 -3.26
N PHE A 71 8.98 3.28 -2.64
CA PHE A 71 8.71 4.63 -3.12
C PHE A 71 9.60 5.68 -2.45
N ARG A 72 10.48 5.31 -1.51
CA ARG A 72 11.37 6.28 -0.86
C ARG A 72 12.30 6.90 -1.90
N GLY A 73 12.49 8.21 -1.80
CA GLY A 73 13.32 9.01 -2.68
C GLY A 73 12.70 9.35 -4.03
N THR A 74 11.53 8.79 -4.39
CA THR A 74 10.96 9.00 -5.73
C THR A 74 10.35 10.39 -5.92
N GLU A 75 10.02 11.09 -4.83
CA GLU A 75 9.42 12.44 -4.86
C GLU A 75 10.32 13.49 -4.17
N GLY A 76 11.58 13.15 -3.89
CA GLY A 76 12.53 14.01 -3.20
C GLY A 76 12.21 14.23 -1.72
N THR A 77 12.90 15.19 -1.12
CA THR A 77 12.76 15.54 0.31
C THR A 77 12.40 16.99 0.50
N THR A 78 11.67 17.29 1.57
CA THR A 78 11.39 18.67 2.03
C THR A 78 12.05 18.89 3.39
N THR A 79 12.68 20.05 3.55
CA THR A 79 13.20 20.53 4.84
C THR A 79 12.48 21.81 5.21
N GLU A 80 11.82 21.83 6.36
CA GLU A 80 11.02 22.96 6.80
C GLU A 80 10.86 23.01 8.32
N LEU A 81 10.10 24.00 8.78
CA LEU A 81 9.73 24.13 10.18
C LEU A 81 8.71 23.04 10.54
N GLY A 82 9.08 22.21 11.51
CA GLY A 82 8.17 21.31 12.20
C GLY A 82 7.97 21.74 13.65
N CYS A 83 7.32 20.88 14.41
CA CYS A 83 7.18 21.09 15.84
C CYS A 83 7.54 19.84 16.64
N ARG A 84 8.17 20.06 17.79
CA ARG A 84 8.42 19.05 18.81
C ARG A 84 7.35 19.16 19.90
N PRO A 85 6.40 18.21 20.00
CA PRO A 85 5.31 18.26 20.98
C PRO A 85 5.77 18.29 22.44
N GLN A 86 4.96 18.87 23.34
CA GLN A 86 5.31 18.95 24.76
C GLN A 86 5.51 17.58 25.42
N ASN A 87 4.61 16.63 25.15
CA ASN A 87 4.73 15.25 25.63
C ASN A 87 6.05 14.62 25.12
N MET A 88 6.42 14.91 23.87
CA MET A 88 7.67 14.40 23.30
C MET A 88 8.89 14.92 24.05
N ARG A 89 8.93 16.23 24.36
CA ARG A 89 10.00 16.84 25.18
C ARG A 89 10.06 16.24 26.59
N LYS A 90 8.90 16.05 27.22
CA LYS A 90 8.81 15.43 28.56
C LYS A 90 9.37 14.02 28.56
N CYS A 91 9.02 13.20 27.57
CA CYS A 91 9.53 11.84 27.46
C CYS A 91 11.04 11.80 27.16
N LEU A 92 11.53 12.67 26.28
CA LEU A 92 12.97 12.79 25.99
C LEU A 92 13.77 13.14 27.25
N ALA A 93 13.25 14.04 28.10
CA ALA A 93 13.90 14.44 29.34
C ALA A 93 14.07 13.29 30.36
N LEU A 94 13.30 12.21 30.25
CA LEU A 94 13.43 11.03 31.10
C LEU A 94 14.67 10.18 30.77
N ASN A 95 15.33 10.41 29.62
CA ASN A 95 16.54 9.70 29.20
C ASN A 95 16.42 8.15 29.22
N ASN A 96 15.23 7.61 29.01
CA ASN A 96 14.92 6.18 29.08
C ASN A 96 15.09 5.43 27.74
N GLY A 97 15.85 6.00 26.80
CA GLY A 97 16.05 5.44 25.46
C GLY A 97 15.03 5.87 24.41
N PHE A 98 13.92 6.50 24.81
CA PHE A 98 12.94 7.07 23.89
C PHE A 98 13.56 8.19 23.01
N LYS A 99 13.29 8.16 21.70
CA LYS A 99 13.86 9.11 20.72
C LYS A 99 12.86 10.14 20.18
N GLY A 100 11.59 9.96 20.50
CA GLY A 100 10.52 10.86 20.11
C GLY A 100 10.23 10.94 18.61
N GLN A 101 9.22 11.73 18.29
CA GLN A 101 8.79 12.06 16.94
C GLN A 101 8.47 13.55 16.87
N ASP A 102 8.94 14.21 15.82
CA ASP A 102 8.54 15.57 15.51
C ASP A 102 7.37 15.54 14.52
N VAL A 103 6.65 16.65 14.45
CA VAL A 103 5.42 16.80 13.69
C VAL A 103 5.68 17.75 12.53
N ILE A 104 5.30 17.34 11.32
CA ILE A 104 5.23 18.21 10.14
C ILE A 104 4.07 19.19 10.38
N ILE A 105 4.33 20.49 10.26
CA ILE A 105 3.30 21.52 10.52
C ILE A 105 2.30 21.55 9.35
N GLY A 106 1.02 21.47 9.68
CA GLY A 106 -0.07 21.61 8.70
C GLY A 106 -0.43 23.05 8.39
N SER A 107 -1.41 23.24 7.50
CA SER A 107 -1.96 24.55 7.20
C SER A 107 -2.48 25.25 8.47
N GLY A 108 -2.19 26.53 8.62
CA GLY A 108 -2.52 27.32 9.82
C GLY A 108 -1.47 27.27 10.93
N GLY A 109 -0.32 26.62 10.72
CA GLY A 109 0.82 26.69 11.63
C GLY A 109 0.67 25.84 12.90
N MET A 110 1.53 26.10 13.89
CA MET A 110 1.61 25.31 15.12
C MET A 110 0.28 25.22 15.89
N ASN A 111 -0.45 26.33 15.97
CA ASN A 111 -1.70 26.40 16.74
C ASN A 111 -2.84 25.59 16.12
N ASN A 112 -2.76 25.28 14.83
CA ASN A 112 -3.77 24.53 14.09
C ASN A 112 -3.33 23.10 13.74
N THR A 113 -2.10 22.73 14.09
CA THR A 113 -1.57 21.38 13.85
C THR A 113 -1.79 20.50 15.08
N GLY A 114 -2.56 19.43 14.92
CA GLY A 114 -2.77 18.43 15.97
C GLY A 114 -1.44 17.87 16.49
N GLY A 115 -1.30 17.80 17.81
CA GLY A 115 -0.05 17.40 18.46
C GLY A 115 0.97 18.53 18.67
N CYS A 116 0.75 19.72 18.12
CA CYS A 116 1.67 20.86 18.26
C CYS A 116 1.23 21.95 19.24
N THR A 117 0.11 21.76 19.93
CA THR A 117 -0.30 22.65 21.04
C THR A 117 0.80 22.66 22.11
N ASN A 118 1.31 23.85 22.46
CA ASN A 118 2.47 24.01 23.35
C ASN A 118 3.75 23.29 22.85
N GLY A 119 3.84 23.04 21.54
CA GLY A 119 5.02 22.58 20.84
C GLY A 119 6.13 23.62 20.85
N THR A 120 7.35 23.20 20.56
CA THR A 120 8.46 24.10 20.22
C THR A 120 8.83 23.86 18.77
N GLU A 121 9.17 24.92 18.06
CA GLU A 121 9.67 24.82 16.69
C GLU A 121 10.93 23.95 16.61
N THR A 122 11.05 23.20 15.53
CA THR A 122 12.25 22.44 15.19
C THR A 122 12.35 22.30 13.68
N THR A 123 13.52 21.95 13.14
CA THR A 123 13.65 21.66 11.71
C THR A 123 13.34 20.19 11.47
N VAL A 124 12.44 19.90 10.54
CA VAL A 124 12.14 18.54 10.09
C VAL A 124 12.60 18.37 8.66
N THR A 125 13.06 17.16 8.32
CA THR A 125 13.32 16.75 6.94
C THR A 125 12.63 15.44 6.70
N TYR A 126 11.82 15.36 5.65
CA TYR A 126 11.04 14.16 5.35
C TYR A 126 10.99 13.90 3.85
N ASP A 127 10.72 12.64 3.52
CA ASP A 127 10.52 12.17 2.16
C ASP A 127 9.10 12.52 1.67
N ASN A 128 9.00 13.13 0.50
CA ASN A 128 7.71 13.58 -0.04
C ASN A 128 6.84 12.44 -0.59
N ALA A 129 7.40 11.24 -0.80
CA ALA A 129 6.65 10.12 -1.37
C ALA A 129 5.46 9.72 -0.48
N ALA A 130 5.58 9.87 0.84
CA ALA A 130 4.48 9.62 1.77
C ALA A 130 3.37 10.68 1.69
N GLN A 131 3.67 11.90 1.25
CA GLN A 131 2.69 12.97 1.08
C GLN A 131 1.85 12.76 -0.19
N LYS A 132 2.46 12.21 -1.24
CA LYS A 132 1.79 11.89 -2.51
C LYS A 132 1.20 10.48 -2.48
N ARG A 133 0.01 10.38 -1.89
CA ARG A 133 -0.68 9.10 -1.72
C ARG A 133 -1.02 8.45 -3.07
N LEU A 134 -0.90 7.12 -3.12
CA LEU A 134 -1.38 6.33 -4.24
C LEU A 134 -2.91 6.44 -4.33
N ASN A 135 -3.40 6.75 -5.52
CA ASN A 135 -4.82 6.67 -5.82
C ASN A 135 -5.20 5.24 -6.19
N VAL A 136 -6.29 4.74 -5.62
CA VAL A 136 -6.82 3.40 -5.90
C VAL A 136 -8.25 3.57 -6.38
N LYS A 137 -8.48 3.31 -7.67
CA LYS A 137 -9.82 3.34 -8.24
C LYS A 137 -10.64 2.12 -7.80
N GLY A 138 -11.93 2.15 -8.15
CA GLY A 138 -12.83 1.02 -7.91
C GLY A 138 -12.38 -0.28 -8.57
N ASN A 139 -12.98 -1.38 -8.14
CA ASN A 139 -12.79 -2.72 -8.67
C ASN A 139 -11.33 -3.21 -8.64
N LYS A 140 -10.67 -3.05 -7.48
CA LYS A 140 -9.29 -3.52 -7.27
C LYS A 140 -9.23 -4.53 -6.14
N THR A 141 -8.48 -5.60 -6.37
CA THR A 141 -8.04 -6.52 -5.33
C THR A 141 -6.53 -6.48 -5.26
N ARG A 142 -5.94 -6.10 -4.12
CA ARG A 142 -4.49 -6.17 -3.89
C ARG A 142 -4.15 -7.42 -3.09
N ARG A 143 -3.20 -8.21 -3.58
CA ARG A 143 -2.65 -9.41 -2.90
C ARG A 143 -1.17 -9.24 -2.61
N VAL A 144 -0.70 -9.92 -1.57
CA VAL A 144 0.72 -10.05 -1.18
C VAL A 144 1.04 -11.52 -1.04
#